data_AF-A0A353X8R5-F1
#
_entry.id   AF-A0A353X8R5-F1
#
_cell.length_a   1.000
_cell.length_b   1.000
_cell.length_c   1.000
_cell.angle_alpha   90.00
_cell.angle_beta   90.00
_cell.angle_gamma   90.00
#
_symmetry.space_group_name_H-M   'P 1'
#
loop_
_entity.id
_entity.type
_entity.pdbx_description
1 polymer ?
#
loop_
_entity_poly.entity_id
_entity_poly.type
_entity_poly.pdbx_seq_one_letter_code
_entity_poly.pdbx_strand_id
1 'polypeptide(L)'
;MDGVLLYIDPQFLGGVLWVIDMRFSCTTQGAEDALDACAYTKKRYERIASPLGLRVEYVYVLGEWFKKPAYRDTLDYILSMNCHYHFGGIPLAWLGLPDGRR
;
A
#
# COMPACT_ATOMS: atom_id res chain seq x y z
N MET A 1 -10.92 -11.03 1.77
CA MET A 1 -9.71 -11.18 2.59
C MET A 1 -9.08 -9.81 2.63
N ASP A 2 -9.41 -9.02 3.65
CA ASP A 2 -8.83 -7.69 3.82
C ASP A 2 -7.75 -7.79 4.90
N GLY A 3 -6.66 -7.01 4.78
CA GLY A 3 -5.57 -7.07 5.75
C GLY A 3 -4.33 -6.30 5.34
N VAL A 4 -3.50 -5.97 6.33
CA VAL A 4 -2.24 -5.24 6.14
C VAL A 4 -1.07 -6.21 6.28
N LEU A 5 -0.20 -6.24 5.27
CA LEU A 5 1.06 -6.94 5.28
C LEU A 5 2.21 -5.92 5.39
N LEU A 6 3.12 -6.17 6.33
CA LEU A 6 4.35 -5.38 6.47
C LEU A 6 5.50 -6.19 5.89
N TYR A 7 6.21 -5.60 4.94
CA TYR A 7 7.38 -6.20 4.31
C TYR A 7 8.57 -5.26 4.45
N ILE A 8 9.65 -5.74 5.07
CA ILE A 8 10.92 -5.01 5.15
C ILE A 8 11.89 -5.73 4.21
N ASP A 9 12.42 -5.01 3.23
CA ASP A 9 13.46 -5.57 2.37
C ASP A 9 14.79 -5.71 3.15
N PRO A 10 15.28 -6.93 3.41
CA PRO A 10 16.48 -7.16 4.19
C PRO A 10 17.78 -6.85 3.42
N GLN A 11 17.72 -6.58 2.11
CA GLN A 11 18.91 -6.48 1.27
C GLN A 11 19.54 -5.09 1.22
N PHE A 12 18.88 -4.04 1.72
CA PHE A 12 19.39 -2.66 1.66
C PHE A 12 19.70 -2.06 3.05
N LEU A 13 20.95 -1.68 3.27
CA LEU A 13 21.36 -0.74 4.33
C LEU A 13 20.66 0.61 4.05
N GLY A 14 19.75 1.02 4.95
CA GLY A 14 18.80 2.13 4.69
C GLY A 14 17.49 1.66 4.02
N GLY A 15 17.02 0.47 4.39
CA GLY A 15 15.93 -0.28 3.75
C GLY A 15 14.57 0.42 3.71
N VAL A 16 13.68 -0.18 2.91
CA VAL A 16 12.29 0.28 2.75
C VAL A 16 11.36 -0.65 3.53
N LEU A 17 10.53 -0.05 4.38
CA LEU A 17 9.35 -0.68 4.94
C LEU A 17 8.18 -0.46 3.96
N TRP A 18 7.76 -1.54 3.32
CA TRP A 18 6.57 -1.59 2.49
C TRP A 18 5.36 -1.93 3.36
N VAL A 19 4.41 -1.01 3.40
CA VAL A 19 3.10 -1.21 4.02
C VAL A 19 2.12 -1.55 2.91
N ILE A 20 1.69 -2.81 2.84
CA ILE A 20 0.81 -3.33 1.80
C ILE A 20 -0.58 -3.54 2.40
N ASP A 21 -1.54 -2.66 2.11
CA ASP A 21 -2.94 -2.79 2.57
C ASP A 21 -3.79 -3.42 1.46
N MET A 22 -4.29 -4.63 1.71
CA MET A 22 -5.09 -5.39 0.75
C MET A 22 -6.58 -5.20 1.04
N ARG A 23 -7.33 -4.77 0.03
CA ARG A 23 -8.78 -4.50 0.08
C ARG A 23 -9.47 -5.08 -1.14
N PHE A 24 -10.31 -6.10 -0.98
CA PHE A 24 -10.98 -6.74 -2.12
C PHE A 24 -12.49 -6.49 -2.19
N SER A 25 -13.09 -5.97 -1.12
CA SER A 25 -14.53 -5.69 -1.06
C SER A 25 -14.84 -4.35 -0.42
N CYS A 26 -15.98 -3.76 -0.76
CA CYS A 26 -16.52 -2.56 -0.12
C CYS A 26 -17.51 -2.88 1.02
N THR A 27 -17.80 -4.17 1.23
CA THR A 27 -18.68 -4.60 2.34
C THR A 27 -18.01 -4.47 3.70
N THR A 28 -16.70 -4.21 3.74
CA THR A 28 -16.04 -3.77 4.96
C THR A 28 -16.49 -2.37 5.30
N GLN A 29 -17.22 -2.24 6.42
CA GLN A 29 -17.63 -0.96 6.95
C GLN A 29 -16.42 -0.03 7.12
N GLY A 30 -16.49 1.17 6.54
CA GLY A 30 -15.36 2.12 6.55
C GLY A 30 -14.27 1.83 5.50
N ALA A 31 -14.56 1.09 4.42
CA ALA A 31 -13.61 0.89 3.32
C ALA A 31 -13.23 2.22 2.64
N GLU A 32 -14.19 3.13 2.47
CA GLU A 32 -13.96 4.45 1.86
C GLU A 32 -13.13 5.34 2.80
N ASP A 33 -13.53 5.45 4.07
CA ASP A 33 -12.77 6.15 5.12
C ASP A 33 -11.31 5.67 5.23
N ALA A 34 -11.08 4.37 4.98
CA ALA A 34 -9.75 3.79 5.05
C ALA A 34 -8.86 4.14 3.85
N LEU A 35 -9.43 4.34 2.65
CA LEU A 35 -8.68 4.80 1.48
C LEU A 35 -8.26 6.27 1.65
N ASP A 36 -9.15 7.09 2.22
CA ASP A 36 -8.90 8.51 2.47
C ASP A 36 -7.88 8.74 3.61
N ALA A 37 -7.71 7.74 4.48
CA ALA A 37 -6.75 7.77 5.59
C ALA A 37 -5.32 7.31 5.22
N CYS A 38 -5.01 7.09 3.93
CA CYS A 38 -3.71 6.56 3.49
C CYS A 38 -2.53 7.37 4.02
N ALA A 39 -2.59 8.69 3.91
CA ALA A 39 -1.53 9.60 4.33
C ALA A 39 -1.31 9.60 5.85
N TYR A 40 -2.40 9.55 6.62
CA TYR A 40 -2.32 9.49 8.08
C TYR A 40 -1.68 8.17 8.53
N THR A 41 -2.09 7.07 7.90
CA THR A 41 -1.54 5.74 8.16
C THR A 41 -0.06 5.68 7.80
N LYS A 42 0.33 6.18 6.61
CA LYS A 42 1.74 6.28 6.19
C LYS A 42 2.58 7.06 7.21
N LYS A 43 2.13 8.24 7.63
CA LYS A 43 2.82 9.05 8.66
C LYS A 43 3.00 8.31 9.98
N ARG A 44 2.02 7.49 10.38
CA ARG A 44 2.13 6.68 11.60
C ARG A 44 3.23 5.63 11.46
N TYR A 45 3.33 4.94 10.33
CA TYR A 45 4.42 4.01 10.06
C TYR A 45 5.77 4.72 9.95
N GLU A 46 5.85 5.90 9.34
CA GLU A 46 7.07 6.70 9.27
C GLU A 46 7.61 7.04 10.67
N ARG A 47 6.73 7.39 11.61
CA ARG A 47 7.13 7.65 13.01
C ARG A 47 7.70 6.41 13.70
N ILE A 48 7.13 5.23 13.42
CA ILE A 48 7.60 3.95 13.99
C ILE A 48 8.93 3.52 13.33
N ALA A 49 9.07 3.78 12.04
CA ALA A 49 10.23 3.38 11.23
C ALA A 49 11.42 4.35 11.36
N SER A 50 11.17 5.60 11.76
CA SER A 50 12.19 6.65 11.88
C SER A 50 13.40 6.28 12.75
N PRO A 51 13.24 5.65 13.94
CA PRO A 51 14.38 5.22 14.74
C PRO A 51 15.24 4.14 14.08
N LEU A 52 14.67 3.39 13.13
CA LEU A 52 15.36 2.33 12.37
C LEU A 52 16.02 2.87 11.09
N GLY A 53 15.84 4.16 10.78
CA GLY A 53 16.35 4.77 9.54
C GLY A 53 15.69 4.22 8.27
N LEU A 54 14.51 3.61 8.38
CA LEU A 54 13.80 3.00 7.25
C LEU A 54 12.92 4.03 6.54
N ARG A 55 12.88 3.97 5.21
CA ARG A 55 11.91 4.71 4.39
C ARG A 55 10.59 3.95 4.38
N VAL A 56 9.46 4.62 4.45
CA VAL A 56 8.15 3.98 4.38
C VAL A 56 7.50 4.23 3.04
N GLU A 57 7.16 3.15 2.35
CA GLU A 57 6.33 3.16 1.15
C GLU A 57 4.99 2.50 1.48
N TYR A 58 3.89 3.14 1.07
CA TYR A 58 2.54 2.67 1.33
C TYR A 58 1.86 2.32 0.01
N VAL A 59 1.34 1.10 -0.10
CA VAL A 59 0.70 0.60 -1.31
C VAL A 59 -0.58 -0.15 -0.99
N TYR A 60 -1.64 0.12 -1.76
CA TYR A 60 -2.87 -0.65 -1.71
C TYR A 60 -2.87 -1.79 -2.74
N VAL A 61 -3.42 -2.93 -2.37
CA VAL A 61 -3.85 -3.98 -3.31
C VAL A 61 -5.36 -3.97 -3.35
N LEU A 62 -5.93 -3.42 -4.40
CA LEU A 62 -7.36 -3.22 -4.55
C LEU A 62 -8.01 -4.32 -5.38
N GLY A 63 -9.19 -4.76 -4.99
CA GLY A 63 -10.05 -5.61 -5.79
C GLY A 63 -10.73 -4.83 -6.92
N GLU A 64 -11.31 -5.59 -7.86
CA GLU A 64 -12.03 -5.04 -9.03
C GLU A 64 -13.17 -4.09 -8.66
N TRP A 65 -13.73 -4.21 -7.45
CA TRP A 65 -14.81 -3.33 -6.97
C TRP A 65 -14.41 -1.84 -6.98
N PHE A 66 -13.14 -1.54 -6.71
CA PHE A 66 -12.63 -0.17 -6.64
C PHE A 66 -12.34 0.44 -8.02
N LYS A 67 -12.58 -0.31 -9.12
CA LYS A 67 -12.51 0.24 -10.49
C LYS A 67 -13.76 1.04 -10.88
N LYS A 68 -14.78 1.08 -10.03
CA LYS A 68 -16.00 1.86 -10.31
C LYS A 68 -15.64 3.34 -10.45
N PRO A 69 -16.29 4.09 -11.38
CA PRO A 69 -15.99 5.50 -11.61
C PRO A 69 -16.08 6.39 -10.36
N ALA A 70 -16.92 6.01 -9.39
CA ALA A 70 -17.08 6.74 -8.13
C ALA A 70 -15.79 6.81 -7.29
N TYR A 71 -14.84 5.90 -7.47
CA TYR A 71 -13.57 5.88 -6.73
C TYR A 71 -12.47 6.68 -7.41
N ARG A 72 -12.71 7.30 -8.56
CA ARG A 72 -11.68 8.02 -9.32
C ARG A 72 -10.98 9.08 -8.48
N ASP A 73 -11.75 9.91 -7.79
CA ASP A 73 -11.20 11.00 -6.98
C ASP A 73 -10.39 10.45 -5.79
N THR A 74 -10.85 9.36 -5.17
CA THR A 74 -10.11 8.65 -4.12
C THR A 74 -8.79 8.05 -4.64
N LEU A 75 -8.80 7.44 -5.82
CA LEU A 75 -7.59 6.88 -6.43
C LEU A 75 -6.59 7.98 -6.80
N ASP A 76 -7.07 9.10 -7.35
CA ASP A 76 -6.24 10.27 -7.64
C ASP A 76 -5.68 10.89 -6.35
N TYR A 77 -6.49 10.92 -5.28
CA TYR A 77 -6.04 11.36 -3.96
C TYR A 77 -4.93 10.47 -3.39
N ILE A 78 -5.07 9.13 -3.46
CA ILE A 78 -4.02 8.18 -3.01
C ILE A 78 -2.67 8.51 -3.66
N LEU A 79 -2.67 8.72 -4.98
CA LEU A 79 -1.46 9.08 -5.72
C LEU A 79 -0.92 10.45 -5.31
N SER A 80 -1.79 11.43 -5.12
CA SER A 80 -1.40 12.79 -4.67
C SER A 80 -0.73 12.79 -3.29
N MET A 81 -1.07 11.83 -2.43
CA MET A 81 -0.48 11.67 -1.10
C MET A 81 0.78 10.80 -1.08
N ASN A 82 1.38 10.55 -2.26
CA ASN A 82 2.59 9.73 -2.39
C ASN A 82 2.39 8.30 -1.85
N CYS A 83 1.17 7.79 -1.98
CA CYS A 83 0.82 6.39 -1.76
C CYS A 83 0.53 5.75 -3.13
N HIS A 84 0.64 4.43 -3.20
CA HIS A 84 0.50 3.68 -4.46
C HIS A 84 -0.71 2.75 -4.40
N TYR A 85 -1.20 2.28 -5.54
CA TYR A 85 -2.19 1.21 -5.58
C TYR A 85 -1.98 0.29 -6.79
N HIS A 86 -2.36 -0.97 -6.64
CA HIS A 86 -2.42 -1.97 -7.70
C HIS A 86 -3.72 -2.76 -7.62
N PHE A 87 -4.28 -3.13 -8.78
CA PHE A 87 -5.46 -3.99 -8.82
C PHE A 87 -5.08 -5.47 -8.88
N GLY A 88 -5.74 -6.30 -8.08
CA GLY A 88 -5.60 -7.76 -8.08
C GLY A 88 -4.33 -8.31 -7.43
N GLY A 89 -3.19 -7.64 -7.61
CA GLY A 89 -1.91 -8.02 -7.00
C GLY A 89 -0.77 -7.06 -7.36
N ILE A 90 0.32 -7.14 -6.60
CA ILE A 90 1.53 -6.36 -6.84
C ILE A 90 2.57 -7.25 -7.54
N PRO A 91 3.13 -6.83 -8.70
CA PRO A 91 4.23 -7.55 -9.31
C PRO A 91 5.44 -7.61 -8.37
N LEU A 92 6.04 -8.79 -8.17
CA LEU A 92 7.21 -8.95 -7.29
C LEU A 92 8.37 -8.05 -7.71
N ALA A 93 8.56 -7.86 -9.02
CA ALA A 93 9.56 -6.94 -9.56
C ALA A 93 9.37 -5.48 -9.10
N TRP A 94 8.13 -5.05 -8.81
CA TRP A 94 7.85 -3.72 -8.28
C TRP A 94 8.36 -3.55 -6.85
N LEU A 95 8.36 -4.63 -6.07
CA LEU A 95 8.96 -4.69 -4.74
C LEU A 95 10.47 -4.97 -4.78
N GLY A 96 11.09 -5.03 -5.98
CA GLY A 96 12.49 -5.41 -6.14
C GLY A 96 12.78 -6.89 -5.86
N LEU A 97 11.73 -7.73 -5.78
CA LEU A 97 11.85 -9.16 -5.49
C LEU A 97 12.02 -9.97 -6.80
N PRO A 98 12.79 -11.08 -6.77
CA PRO A 98 12.92 -11.97 -7.92
C PRO A 98 11.58 -12.63 -8.23
N ASP A 99 11.22 -12.69 -9.52
CA ASP A 99 9.94 -13.23 -10.00
C ASP A 99 9.94 -14.76 -10.19
N GLY A 100 11.01 -15.43 -9.72
CA GLY A 100 11.13 -16.89 -9.74
C GLY A 100 11.23 -17.51 -11.14
N ARG A 101 11.31 -16.70 -12.21
CA ARG A 101 11.56 -17.20 -13.57
C ARG A 101 13.07 -17.35 -13.76
N ARG A 102 13.52 -18.61 -13.88
CA ARG A 102 14.82 -18.96 -14.46
C ARG A 102 14.66 -19.21 -15.94
#